data_AF-A0A0D6P6R7-F1
#
_entry.id   AF-A0A0D6P6R7-F1
#
_cell.length_a   1.000
_cell.length_b   1.000
_cell.length_c   1.000
_cell.angle_alpha   90.00
_cell.angle_beta   90.00
_cell.angle_gamma   90.00
#
_symmetry.space_group_name_H-M   'P 1'
#
loop_
_entity.id
_entity.type
_entity.pdbx_description
1 polymer ?
#
loop_
_entity_poly.entity_id
_entity_poly.type
_entity_poly.pdbx_seq_one_letter_code
_entity_poly.pdbx_strand_id
1 'polypeptide(L)'
;MRQEPAEWDAPPVEAAGAGAPEAAPYGAVRVEPILVEPAVIEEVRVGEMREPAFAAPAEMAAPHVVAYAAADADADADAEVEGAADADADADTDIGGEVAARPAEPPPTPRYAVLFITYVWDDFVERRYQALCQRVGAGDVYVFLDVSHGDPGPVNHPRVLRVSDDMLVALGLAPLGMRSVVWHNGDYPMYYLFRNAPRYDYYVRVEYDAAINTDVDALLAQAAAEGLDYIAEPIDEGTAPWYWSATCADHYKPHELQPDFIAVSVYSAAAVAHLFDARRRHTLAYDAERPTAWPLSEGFVGSEMRRSGLRLGAFSSFGGVDHFKPWPPVRETELSDGLDAVVVHPVLDGARYAQSLIEGHPTPEDVVLEDDVTLERLRDFPVGTYAPALLRRLSQLGREDVIDQLVPILFPTPETWPEVSRGKPARQSSLSRWSAGADIAADAGRAVNGRITGGYAFHTEYEDDPWWMVDLQTLYDLREIRIYNRLGHRDRAAGAVIEVSRDGRDWEQVHRQERADDWGGADGNPLVVMLPSVRARYVRVTRPGYGCLHLDQVQVFGTHVA
;
A
#
# COMPACT_ATOMS: atom_id res chain seq x y z
N MET A 1 43.55 10.36 -7.28
CA MET A 1 43.81 9.19 -8.14
C MET A 1 42.56 8.33 -8.07
N ARG A 2 41.89 8.13 -9.22
CA ARG A 2 40.71 7.27 -9.34
C ARG A 2 41.17 5.82 -9.23
N GLN A 3 40.44 4.99 -8.49
CA GLN A 3 40.50 3.53 -8.59
C GLN A 3 39.09 3.03 -8.91
N GLU A 4 39.00 2.23 -9.97
CA GLU A 4 37.79 1.60 -10.50
C GLU A 4 37.33 0.45 -9.60
N PRO A 5 36.02 0.12 -9.56
CA PRO A 5 35.53 -1.04 -8.83
C PRO A 5 35.76 -2.34 -9.61
N ALA A 6 36.21 -3.37 -8.89
CA ALA A 6 36.48 -4.71 -9.41
C ALA A 6 35.18 -5.47 -9.76
N GLU A 7 35.20 -6.12 -10.92
CA GLU A 7 34.18 -7.04 -11.44
C GLU A 7 34.04 -8.27 -10.53
N TRP A 8 32.80 -8.73 -10.36
CA TRP A 8 32.44 -9.93 -9.61
C TRP A 8 32.23 -11.10 -10.57
N ASP A 9 33.17 -12.06 -10.58
CA ASP A 9 33.05 -13.33 -11.28
C ASP A 9 32.11 -14.29 -10.53
N ALA A 10 31.06 -14.75 -11.20
CA ALA A 10 30.17 -15.80 -10.72
C ALA A 10 30.83 -17.19 -10.85
N PRO A 11 30.66 -18.11 -9.88
CA PRO A 11 31.22 -19.46 -9.98
C PRO A 11 30.38 -20.37 -10.91
N PRO A 12 30.99 -21.42 -11.50
CA PRO A 12 30.35 -22.25 -12.53
C PRO A 12 29.34 -23.25 -11.94
N VAL A 13 28.22 -23.43 -12.64
CA VAL A 13 27.22 -24.46 -12.34
C VAL A 13 27.63 -25.77 -13.01
N GLU A 14 27.99 -26.78 -12.22
CA GLU A 14 28.17 -28.16 -12.70
C GLU A 14 26.83 -28.85 -12.92
N ALA A 15 26.70 -29.46 -14.10
CA ALA A 15 25.55 -30.29 -14.49
C ALA A 15 25.67 -31.70 -13.88
N ALA A 16 24.64 -32.14 -13.17
CA ALA A 16 24.42 -33.55 -12.85
C ALA A 16 23.05 -33.98 -13.39
N GLY A 17 23.06 -34.82 -14.42
CA GLY A 17 21.87 -35.47 -14.95
C GLY A 17 21.56 -36.78 -14.23
N ALA A 18 20.27 -37.13 -14.14
CA ALA A 18 19.68 -38.39 -14.60
C ALA A 18 18.33 -38.67 -13.90
N GLY A 19 17.32 -39.06 -14.68
CA GLY A 19 16.28 -39.99 -14.24
C GLY A 19 14.84 -39.48 -14.20
N ALA A 20 14.21 -39.30 -15.36
CA ALA A 20 12.75 -39.32 -15.49
C ALA A 20 12.20 -40.76 -15.49
N PRO A 21 10.91 -40.95 -15.18
CA PRO A 21 10.10 -41.92 -15.92
C PRO A 21 8.87 -41.27 -16.58
N GLU A 22 8.63 -41.65 -17.84
CA GLU A 22 7.46 -41.36 -18.67
C GLU A 22 6.18 -42.06 -18.19
N ALA A 23 5.03 -41.42 -18.38
CA ALA A 23 3.80 -42.06 -18.91
C ALA A 23 2.73 -41.04 -19.37
N ALA A 24 2.71 -40.79 -20.69
CA ALA A 24 1.57 -40.79 -21.64
C ALA A 24 0.28 -39.91 -21.49
N PRO A 25 -0.39 -39.58 -22.62
CA PRO A 25 -0.96 -38.24 -22.90
C PRO A 25 -2.49 -38.20 -23.09
N TYR A 26 -3.10 -37.02 -22.98
CA TYR A 26 -4.43 -36.74 -23.55
C TYR A 26 -4.58 -35.30 -24.08
N GLY A 27 -4.91 -35.19 -25.38
CA GLY A 27 -5.85 -34.19 -25.92
C GLY A 27 -5.31 -32.82 -26.34
N ALA A 28 -4.60 -32.73 -27.46
CA ALA A 28 -4.31 -31.46 -28.13
C ALA A 28 -5.55 -30.92 -28.87
N VAL A 29 -6.00 -29.71 -28.51
CA VAL A 29 -6.87 -28.88 -29.36
C VAL A 29 -5.97 -27.84 -30.03
N ARG A 30 -5.91 -27.87 -31.37
CA ARG A 30 -5.20 -26.88 -32.20
C ARG A 30 -5.92 -25.53 -32.12
N VAL A 31 -5.18 -24.48 -31.77
CA VAL A 31 -5.50 -23.10 -32.13
C VAL A 31 -4.41 -22.63 -33.08
N GLU A 32 -4.77 -22.28 -34.31
CA GLU A 32 -3.81 -21.75 -35.30
C GLU A 32 -3.42 -20.31 -34.93
N PRO A 33 -2.12 -19.96 -34.93
CA PRO A 33 -1.69 -18.58 -34.74
C PRO A 33 -1.91 -17.76 -36.01
N ILE A 34 -2.58 -16.62 -35.87
CA ILE A 34 -2.67 -15.58 -36.89
C ILE A 34 -1.31 -14.87 -36.94
N LEU A 35 -0.53 -15.15 -37.99
CA LEU A 35 0.69 -14.43 -38.31
C LEU A 35 0.33 -13.08 -38.94
N VAL A 36 0.70 -11.98 -38.27
CA VAL A 36 0.75 -10.64 -38.89
C VAL A 36 2.22 -10.35 -39.16
N GLU A 37 2.57 -10.09 -40.43
CA GLU A 37 3.94 -9.80 -40.85
C GLU A 37 4.46 -8.47 -40.25
N PRO A 38 5.73 -8.38 -39.82
CA PRO A 38 6.29 -7.15 -39.28
C PRO A 38 6.60 -6.15 -40.40
N ALA A 39 6.07 -4.94 -40.28
CA ALA A 39 6.51 -3.80 -41.08
C ALA A 39 7.90 -3.34 -40.61
N VAL A 40 8.78 -3.10 -41.58
CA VAL A 40 10.15 -2.61 -41.40
C VAL A 40 10.13 -1.26 -40.69
N ILE A 41 10.75 -1.19 -39.50
CA ILE A 41 11.05 0.06 -38.78
C ILE A 41 12.55 0.30 -38.94
N GLU A 42 12.93 1.44 -39.53
CA GLU A 42 14.31 1.90 -39.61
C GLU A 42 14.86 2.19 -38.21
N GLU A 43 16.08 1.72 -37.94
CA GLU A 43 16.80 1.90 -36.67
C GLU A 43 16.96 3.39 -36.32
N VAL A 44 16.21 3.85 -35.32
CA VAL A 44 16.53 5.09 -34.62
C VAL A 44 17.61 4.77 -33.58
N ARG A 45 18.80 5.35 -33.76
CA ARG A 45 19.91 5.26 -32.82
C ARG A 45 19.48 5.84 -31.46
N VAL A 46 19.46 4.98 -30.44
CA VAL A 46 19.31 5.37 -29.04
C VAL A 46 20.57 6.12 -28.61
N GLY A 47 20.45 7.44 -28.44
CA GLY A 47 21.46 8.25 -27.76
C GLY A 47 21.49 7.89 -26.27
N GLU A 48 22.67 8.04 -25.65
CA GLU A 48 22.93 7.72 -24.24
C GLU A 48 21.82 8.24 -23.31
N MET A 49 21.19 7.31 -22.58
CA MET A 49 20.19 7.61 -21.56
C MET A 49 20.81 8.47 -20.46
N ARG A 50 20.24 9.65 -20.24
CA ARG A 50 20.56 10.48 -19.09
C ARG A 50 19.62 10.10 -17.94
N GLU A 51 20.17 9.71 -16.80
CA GLU A 51 19.40 9.69 -15.55
C GLU A 51 18.79 11.08 -15.33
N PRO A 52 17.47 11.21 -15.11
CA PRO A 52 16.88 12.49 -14.83
C PRO A 52 17.54 13.05 -13.56
N ALA A 53 17.85 14.35 -13.57
CA ALA A 53 18.21 15.05 -12.36
C ALA A 53 16.95 15.19 -11.48
N PHE A 54 16.52 14.09 -10.90
CA PHE A 54 15.78 14.16 -9.66
C PHE A 54 16.77 14.71 -8.64
N ALA A 55 16.50 15.90 -8.09
CA ALA A 55 16.81 16.03 -6.68
C ALA A 55 16.03 14.89 -6.05
N ALA A 56 16.73 13.82 -5.64
CA ALA A 56 16.12 12.82 -4.79
C ALA A 56 15.39 13.62 -3.72
N PRO A 57 14.06 13.45 -3.56
CA PRO A 57 13.48 13.88 -2.32
C PRO A 57 14.31 13.12 -1.29
N ALA A 58 15.00 13.84 -0.41
CA ALA A 58 15.33 13.25 0.87
C ALA A 58 14.04 12.59 1.36
N GLU A 59 14.13 11.45 2.05
CA GLU A 59 13.03 10.92 2.84
C GLU A 59 12.43 12.11 3.63
N MET A 60 11.39 12.72 3.08
CA MET A 60 10.85 13.99 3.56
C MET A 60 9.46 13.66 4.01
N ALA A 61 9.41 13.42 5.31
CA ALA A 61 8.30 13.79 6.18
C ALA A 61 7.58 15.04 5.64
N ALA A 62 6.25 14.99 5.69
CA ALA A 62 5.40 16.13 5.43
C ALA A 62 5.88 17.34 6.26
N PRO A 63 5.98 18.55 5.69
CA PRO A 63 6.31 19.73 6.46
C PRO A 63 5.05 20.45 6.97
N HIS A 64 4.97 20.55 8.30
CA HIS A 64 4.39 21.60 9.15
C HIS A 64 3.30 22.54 8.58
N VAL A 65 2.11 22.45 9.17
CA VAL A 65 1.10 23.51 9.20
C VAL A 65 0.88 23.94 10.65
N VAL A 66 0.98 25.24 10.91
CA VAL A 66 0.91 25.85 12.24
C VAL A 66 -0.53 25.83 12.77
N ALA A 67 -0.74 25.24 13.94
CA ALA A 67 -2.03 25.25 14.66
C ALA A 67 -2.37 26.63 15.24
N TYR A 68 -3.63 27.05 15.11
CA TYR A 68 -4.23 28.09 15.96
C TYR A 68 -5.56 27.61 16.55
N ALA A 69 -5.70 27.87 17.85
CA ALA A 69 -6.76 27.42 18.72
C ALA A 69 -8.15 27.96 18.34
N ALA A 70 -9.15 27.12 18.55
CA ALA A 70 -10.55 27.50 18.58
C ALA A 70 -10.82 28.51 19.71
N ALA A 71 -11.57 29.56 19.41
CA ALA A 71 -12.21 30.42 20.39
C ALA A 71 -13.71 30.40 20.14
N ASP A 72 -14.45 30.03 21.18
CA ASP A 72 -15.90 30.15 21.32
C ASP A 72 -16.40 31.57 21.01
N ALA A 73 -17.58 31.65 20.40
CA ALA A 73 -18.49 32.77 20.58
C ALA A 73 -19.95 32.33 20.34
N ASP A 74 -20.68 32.17 21.44
CA ASP A 74 -22.12 32.37 21.53
C ASP A 74 -22.54 33.73 20.92
N ALA A 75 -23.71 33.77 20.26
CA ALA A 75 -24.64 34.89 20.37
C ALA A 75 -26.04 34.54 19.83
N ASP A 76 -27.00 34.64 20.76
CA ASP A 76 -28.46 34.78 20.65
C ASP A 76 -28.96 35.60 19.44
N ALA A 77 -30.02 35.15 18.75
CA ALA A 77 -31.44 35.51 18.92
C ALA A 77 -31.81 36.96 18.53
N ASP A 78 -32.72 37.13 17.56
CA ASP A 78 -34.04 37.75 17.80
C ASP A 78 -34.92 37.82 16.54
N ALA A 79 -36.23 37.76 16.80
CA ALA A 79 -37.38 37.77 15.89
C ALA A 79 -37.63 39.15 15.23
N GLU A 80 -38.43 39.24 14.15
CA GLU A 80 -39.84 39.70 14.16
C GLU A 80 -40.46 39.42 12.76
N VAL A 81 -41.60 38.71 12.62
CA VAL A 81 -43.03 39.09 12.76
C VAL A 81 -43.65 39.82 11.53
N GLU A 82 -44.43 39.02 10.80
CA GLU A 82 -45.78 39.25 10.21
C GLU A 82 -46.06 40.18 9.01
N GLY A 83 -46.91 39.65 8.12
CA GLY A 83 -47.68 40.39 7.11
C GLY A 83 -48.67 39.46 6.37
N ALA A 84 -49.96 39.76 6.50
CA ALA A 84 -51.10 38.89 6.31
C ALA A 84 -51.60 38.67 4.85
N ALA A 85 -52.61 37.79 4.78
CA ALA A 85 -53.33 37.20 3.65
C ALA A 85 -54.00 38.18 2.65
N ASP A 86 -54.33 37.66 1.46
CA ASP A 86 -55.69 37.76 0.91
C ASP A 86 -55.99 36.74 -0.22
N ALA A 87 -57.28 36.43 -0.35
CA ALA A 87 -57.96 35.54 -1.30
C ALA A 87 -57.82 36.03 -2.78
N ASP A 88 -58.13 35.28 -3.85
CA ASP A 88 -59.42 34.70 -4.20
C ASP A 88 -59.34 33.88 -5.52
N ALA A 89 -60.44 33.19 -5.80
CA ALA A 89 -60.72 32.16 -6.79
C ALA A 89 -60.54 32.47 -8.30
N ASP A 90 -60.34 31.41 -9.08
CA ASP A 90 -61.14 30.96 -10.25
C ASP A 90 -60.27 30.28 -11.32
N ALA A 91 -60.58 29.03 -11.67
CA ALA A 91 -60.44 28.50 -13.03
C ALA A 91 -61.06 27.09 -13.17
N ASP A 92 -62.22 27.09 -13.81
CA ASP A 92 -62.67 26.24 -14.92
C ASP A 92 -62.19 24.78 -15.04
N THR A 93 -63.19 23.91 -15.10
CA THR A 93 -63.15 22.51 -15.53
C THR A 93 -62.80 22.36 -17.01
N ASP A 94 -61.77 21.58 -17.34
CA ASP A 94 -61.63 20.94 -18.64
C ASP A 94 -61.43 19.42 -18.47
N ILE A 95 -62.28 18.66 -19.15
CA ILE A 95 -62.34 17.19 -19.12
C ILE A 95 -61.69 16.72 -20.42
N GLY A 96 -60.35 16.66 -20.42
CA GLY A 96 -59.56 16.05 -21.48
C GLY A 96 -59.06 14.68 -21.04
N GLY A 97 -59.49 13.62 -21.73
CA GLY A 97 -59.07 12.25 -21.42
C GLY A 97 -57.56 12.04 -21.59
N GLU A 98 -56.88 11.67 -20.50
CA GLU A 98 -55.51 11.16 -20.51
C GLU A 98 -55.49 9.79 -21.21
N VAL A 99 -54.94 9.77 -22.43
CA VAL A 99 -54.34 8.54 -22.94
C VAL A 99 -53.03 8.38 -22.16
N ALA A 100 -53.04 7.51 -21.15
CA ALA A 100 -51.85 7.14 -20.41
C ALA A 100 -50.73 6.77 -21.40
N ALA A 101 -49.72 7.64 -21.51
CA ALA A 101 -48.52 7.35 -22.25
C ALA A 101 -47.93 6.07 -21.66
N ARG A 102 -47.70 5.06 -22.50
CA ARG A 102 -46.91 3.90 -22.10
C ARG A 102 -45.60 4.42 -21.50
N PRO A 103 -45.14 3.91 -20.35
CA PRO A 103 -43.80 4.21 -19.87
C PRO A 103 -42.85 3.94 -21.03
N ALA A 104 -42.02 4.92 -21.38
CA ALA A 104 -40.95 4.70 -22.34
C ALA A 104 -40.13 3.50 -21.84
N GLU A 105 -39.88 2.52 -22.70
CA GLU A 105 -38.97 1.43 -22.35
C GLU A 105 -37.65 2.07 -21.88
N PRO A 106 -37.09 1.62 -20.74
CA PRO A 106 -35.80 2.13 -20.29
C PRO A 106 -34.80 1.97 -21.44
N PRO A 107 -33.93 2.97 -21.68
CA PRO A 107 -32.96 2.89 -22.75
C PRO A 107 -32.15 1.60 -22.60
N PRO A 108 -31.83 0.90 -23.70
CA PRO A 108 -31.02 -0.30 -23.63
C PRO A 108 -29.68 0.02 -22.96
N THR A 109 -29.27 -0.81 -22.00
CA THR A 109 -27.98 -0.67 -21.31
C THR A 109 -26.87 -0.56 -22.36
N PRO A 110 -26.00 0.47 -22.29
CA PRO A 110 -24.92 0.63 -23.25
C PRO A 110 -23.95 -0.55 -23.19
N ARG A 111 -23.20 -0.83 -24.26
CA ARG A 111 -22.13 -1.83 -24.18
C ARG A 111 -20.97 -1.23 -23.39
N TYR A 112 -20.54 -1.88 -22.33
CA TYR A 112 -19.47 -1.35 -21.50
C TYR A 112 -18.46 -2.41 -21.07
N ALA A 113 -17.26 -1.94 -20.75
CA ALA A 113 -16.22 -2.74 -20.15
C ALA A 113 -15.78 -2.15 -18.81
N VAL A 114 -15.52 -3.01 -17.84
CA VAL A 114 -14.96 -2.63 -16.54
C VAL A 114 -13.52 -3.13 -16.48
N LEU A 115 -12.60 -2.23 -16.12
CA LEU A 115 -11.18 -2.47 -16.00
C LEU A 115 -10.79 -2.47 -14.52
N PHE A 116 -10.56 -3.67 -13.99
CA PHE A 116 -10.07 -3.87 -12.63
C PHE A 116 -8.54 -3.84 -12.63
N ILE A 117 -7.95 -2.77 -12.11
CA ILE A 117 -6.52 -2.47 -12.22
C ILE A 117 -5.80 -2.93 -10.95
N THR A 118 -4.75 -3.74 -11.13
CA THR A 118 -3.91 -4.21 -10.04
C THR A 118 -2.47 -4.46 -10.49
N TYR A 119 -1.56 -4.49 -9.53
CA TYR A 119 -0.15 -4.87 -9.68
C TYR A 119 0.22 -6.12 -8.86
N VAL A 120 -0.76 -6.68 -8.13
CA VAL A 120 -0.64 -7.93 -7.36
C VAL A 120 -1.86 -8.81 -7.55
N TRP A 121 -1.72 -10.12 -7.29
CA TRP A 121 -2.84 -11.06 -7.30
C TRP A 121 -2.75 -12.01 -6.10
N ASP A 122 -3.41 -11.65 -5.01
CA ASP A 122 -3.53 -12.49 -3.82
C ASP A 122 -5.01 -12.72 -3.46
N ASP A 123 -5.25 -13.43 -2.36
CA ASP A 123 -6.61 -13.76 -1.92
C ASP A 123 -7.49 -12.53 -1.69
N PHE A 124 -6.91 -11.39 -1.30
CA PHE A 124 -7.66 -10.15 -1.13
C PHE A 124 -8.10 -9.58 -2.48
N VAL A 125 -7.16 -9.43 -3.41
CA VAL A 125 -7.44 -8.90 -4.76
C VAL A 125 -8.46 -9.77 -5.49
N GLU A 126 -8.35 -11.10 -5.38
CA GLU A 126 -9.33 -12.03 -5.95
C GLU A 126 -10.72 -11.82 -5.35
N ARG A 127 -10.86 -11.67 -4.02
CA ARG A 127 -12.17 -11.38 -3.40
C ARG A 127 -12.76 -10.06 -3.88
N ARG A 128 -11.94 -9.01 -3.99
CA ARG A 128 -12.36 -7.70 -4.52
C ARG A 128 -12.85 -7.80 -5.96
N TYR A 129 -12.12 -8.53 -6.78
CA TYR A 129 -12.49 -8.82 -8.16
C TYR A 129 -13.84 -9.55 -8.26
N GLN A 130 -14.03 -10.61 -7.47
CA GLN A 130 -15.28 -11.36 -7.45
C GLN A 130 -16.46 -10.51 -6.97
N ALA A 131 -16.24 -9.65 -5.96
CA ALA A 131 -17.25 -8.70 -5.49
C ALA A 131 -17.64 -7.70 -6.58
N LEU A 132 -16.68 -7.17 -7.35
CA LEU A 132 -16.96 -6.31 -8.50
C LEU A 132 -17.77 -7.05 -9.58
N CYS A 133 -17.42 -8.30 -9.88
CA CYS A 133 -18.18 -9.10 -10.86
C CYS A 133 -19.64 -9.30 -10.46
N GLN A 134 -19.96 -9.34 -9.16
CA GLN A 134 -21.35 -9.43 -8.70
C GLN A 134 -22.15 -8.14 -8.90
N ARG A 135 -21.48 -7.00 -9.08
CA ARG A 135 -22.11 -5.70 -9.38
C ARG A 135 -22.29 -5.44 -10.88
N VAL A 136 -21.68 -6.28 -11.73
CA VAL A 136 -21.66 -6.14 -13.19
C VAL A 136 -22.59 -7.19 -13.79
N GLY A 137 -23.68 -6.76 -14.42
CA GLY A 137 -24.64 -7.65 -15.06
C GLY A 137 -24.25 -7.96 -16.51
N ALA A 138 -24.35 -6.96 -17.38
CA ALA A 138 -24.17 -7.10 -18.82
C ALA A 138 -22.76 -6.74 -19.34
N GLY A 139 -21.92 -6.12 -18.51
CA GLY A 139 -20.60 -5.63 -18.90
C GLY A 139 -19.52 -6.71 -19.02
N ASP A 140 -18.49 -6.42 -19.80
CA ASP A 140 -17.28 -7.25 -19.83
C ASP A 140 -16.27 -6.77 -18.78
N VAL A 141 -15.95 -7.62 -17.80
CA VAL A 141 -14.92 -7.33 -16.80
C VAL A 141 -13.56 -7.84 -17.28
N TYR A 142 -12.56 -6.97 -17.26
CA TYR A 142 -11.16 -7.26 -17.55
C TYR A 142 -10.32 -7.02 -16.30
N VAL A 143 -9.37 -7.91 -16.05
CA VAL A 143 -8.28 -7.68 -15.11
C VAL A 143 -7.14 -7.03 -15.88
N PHE A 144 -6.77 -5.80 -15.52
CA PHE A 144 -5.53 -5.18 -15.98
C PHE A 144 -4.45 -5.41 -14.93
N LEU A 145 -3.40 -6.12 -15.32
CA LEU A 145 -2.30 -6.50 -14.47
C LEU A 145 -1.02 -5.81 -14.94
N ASP A 146 -0.54 -4.84 -14.16
CA ASP A 146 0.77 -4.21 -14.38
C ASP A 146 1.87 -5.24 -14.06
N VAL A 147 2.63 -5.64 -15.09
CA VAL A 147 3.73 -6.61 -14.98
C VAL A 147 5.11 -5.96 -15.13
N SER A 148 5.20 -4.63 -15.10
CA SER A 148 6.46 -3.89 -15.29
C SER A 148 7.52 -4.19 -14.23
N HIS A 149 7.10 -4.62 -13.03
CA HIS A 149 8.00 -4.95 -11.91
C HIS A 149 7.95 -6.41 -11.48
N GLY A 150 7.38 -7.27 -12.33
CA GLY A 150 7.26 -8.71 -12.07
C GLY A 150 5.85 -9.20 -12.34
N ASP A 151 5.77 -10.45 -12.78
CA ASP A 151 4.50 -11.14 -13.00
C ASP A 151 4.06 -11.82 -11.68
N PRO A 152 2.89 -11.48 -11.09
CA PRO A 152 2.42 -12.07 -9.85
C PRO A 152 1.89 -13.51 -10.00
N GLY A 153 1.95 -14.09 -11.20
CA GLY A 153 1.59 -15.46 -11.47
C GLY A 153 0.20 -15.62 -12.10
N PRO A 154 -0.35 -16.84 -12.11
CA PRO A 154 -1.58 -17.15 -12.85
C PRO A 154 -2.80 -16.45 -12.24
N VAL A 155 -3.67 -15.95 -13.12
CA VAL A 155 -4.97 -15.37 -12.78
C VAL A 155 -6.05 -16.20 -13.47
N ASN A 156 -6.96 -16.79 -12.71
CA ASN A 156 -7.98 -17.68 -13.26
C ASN A 156 -9.22 -16.90 -13.75
N HIS A 157 -9.03 -16.11 -14.81
CA HIS A 157 -10.11 -15.36 -15.45
C HIS A 157 -9.93 -15.32 -16.98
N PRO A 158 -11.00 -15.40 -17.80
CA PRO A 158 -10.90 -15.39 -19.26
C PRO A 158 -10.36 -14.09 -19.86
N ARG A 159 -10.43 -12.96 -19.14
CA ARG A 159 -10.08 -11.63 -19.65
C ARG A 159 -9.03 -10.96 -18.76
N VAL A 160 -7.78 -11.37 -18.94
CA VAL A 160 -6.64 -10.81 -18.21
C VAL A 160 -5.71 -10.13 -19.21
N LEU A 161 -5.46 -8.84 -19.01
CA LEU A 161 -4.52 -8.03 -19.77
C LEU A 161 -3.25 -7.89 -18.93
N ARG A 162 -2.18 -8.56 -19.36
CA ARG A 162 -0.84 -8.41 -18.77
C ARG A 162 -0.11 -7.34 -19.56
N VAL A 163 0.19 -6.22 -18.92
CA VAL A 163 0.69 -5.04 -19.61
C VAL A 163 1.94 -4.53 -18.92
N SER A 164 3.01 -4.39 -19.69
CA SER A 164 4.26 -3.76 -19.24
C SER A 164 4.35 -2.31 -19.73
N ASP A 165 5.30 -1.57 -19.18
CA ASP A 165 5.60 -0.19 -19.58
C ASP A 165 5.93 -0.11 -21.07
N ASP A 166 6.71 -1.06 -21.61
CA ASP A 166 7.05 -1.12 -23.04
C ASP A 166 5.80 -1.19 -23.93
N MET A 167 4.76 -1.90 -23.48
CA MET A 167 3.50 -2.01 -24.22
C MET A 167 2.70 -0.71 -24.20
N LEU A 168 2.79 0.06 -23.10
CA LEU A 168 2.20 1.40 -23.02
C LEU A 168 2.98 2.39 -23.88
N VAL A 169 4.32 2.31 -23.88
CA VAL A 169 5.19 3.10 -24.74
C VAL A 169 4.92 2.83 -26.21
N ALA A 170 4.64 1.58 -26.59
CA ALA A 170 4.26 1.22 -27.95
C ALA A 170 2.95 1.89 -28.42
N LEU A 171 2.11 2.37 -27.49
CA LEU A 171 0.93 3.20 -27.80
C LEU A 171 1.24 4.70 -27.95
N GLY A 172 2.51 5.10 -27.78
CA GLY A 172 2.98 6.48 -27.81
C GLY A 172 2.73 7.23 -26.49
N LEU A 173 2.77 6.50 -25.37
CA LEU A 173 2.68 7.05 -24.02
C LEU A 173 4.07 7.15 -23.38
N ALA A 174 4.25 8.08 -22.44
CA ALA A 174 5.56 8.34 -21.85
C ALA A 174 5.97 7.22 -20.86
N PRO A 175 7.21 6.70 -20.92
CA PRO A 175 7.72 5.68 -20.00
C PRO A 175 8.08 6.23 -18.61
N LEU A 176 8.35 7.54 -18.51
CA LEU A 176 8.68 8.31 -17.30
C LEU A 176 9.82 7.83 -16.39
N GLY A 177 10.42 6.66 -16.61
CA GLY A 177 11.49 6.11 -15.77
C GLY A 177 11.10 5.97 -14.30
N MET A 178 9.80 5.94 -14.00
CA MET A 178 9.25 5.89 -12.64
C MET A 178 9.18 4.43 -12.16
N ARG A 179 9.15 4.24 -10.83
CA ARG A 179 8.99 2.91 -10.19
C ARG A 179 7.64 2.21 -10.45
N SER A 180 6.66 2.90 -11.03
CA SER A 180 5.43 2.32 -11.58
C SER A 180 4.78 3.39 -12.44
N VAL A 181 4.75 3.19 -13.76
CA VAL A 181 4.15 4.14 -14.71
C VAL A 181 2.64 4.21 -14.50
N VAL A 182 1.99 3.07 -14.29
CA VAL A 182 0.54 2.95 -14.11
C VAL A 182 0.08 3.60 -12.83
N TRP A 183 0.85 3.54 -11.74
CA TRP A 183 0.51 4.23 -10.49
C TRP A 183 0.42 5.75 -10.71
N HIS A 184 1.42 6.34 -11.35
CA HIS A 184 1.47 7.77 -11.67
C HIS A 184 0.52 8.19 -12.81
N ASN A 185 0.17 7.23 -13.67
CA ASN A 185 -0.65 7.42 -14.87
C ASN A 185 -1.85 6.47 -14.86
N GLY A 186 -2.71 6.58 -13.84
CA GLY A 186 -3.86 5.71 -13.64
C GLY A 186 -4.81 5.61 -14.83
N ASP A 187 -4.80 6.59 -15.75
CA ASP A 187 -5.60 6.62 -16.98
C ASP A 187 -5.05 5.72 -18.11
N TYR A 188 -3.76 5.38 -18.10
CA TYR A 188 -3.11 4.60 -19.17
C TYR A 188 -3.75 3.23 -19.46
N PRO A 189 -4.11 2.42 -18.44
CA PRO A 189 -4.76 1.13 -18.64
C PRO A 189 -5.99 1.18 -19.54
N MET A 190 -6.77 2.26 -19.46
CA MET A 190 -7.99 2.40 -20.27
C MET A 190 -7.67 2.59 -21.75
N TYR A 191 -6.61 3.34 -22.07
CA TYR A 191 -6.17 3.50 -23.47
C TYR A 191 -5.70 2.19 -24.04
N TYR A 192 -5.00 1.38 -23.24
CA TYR A 192 -4.58 0.06 -23.66
C TYR A 192 -5.78 -0.83 -24.01
N LEU A 193 -6.82 -0.88 -23.15
CA LEU A 193 -8.06 -1.59 -23.46
C LEU A 193 -8.74 -1.02 -24.72
N PHE A 194 -8.92 0.30 -24.80
CA PHE A 194 -9.56 0.99 -25.92
C PHE A 194 -8.92 0.70 -27.28
N ARG A 195 -7.59 0.46 -27.30
CA ARG A 195 -6.84 0.16 -28.53
C ARG A 195 -6.79 -1.32 -28.88
N ASN A 196 -6.93 -2.21 -27.91
CA ASN A 196 -6.65 -3.64 -28.07
C ASN A 196 -7.86 -4.57 -27.86
N ALA A 197 -9.00 -4.05 -27.43
CA ALA A 197 -10.23 -4.81 -27.22
C ALA A 197 -11.36 -4.34 -28.17
N PRO A 198 -12.50 -5.06 -28.23
CA PRO A 198 -13.67 -4.58 -28.95
C PRO A 198 -14.07 -3.18 -28.49
N ARG A 199 -14.72 -2.42 -29.38
CA ARG A 199 -15.20 -1.09 -29.02
C ARG A 199 -16.41 -1.20 -28.09
N TYR A 200 -16.31 -0.53 -26.94
CA TYR A 200 -17.40 -0.30 -26.00
C TYR A 200 -17.87 1.15 -26.08
N ASP A 201 -19.10 1.40 -25.64
CA ASP A 201 -19.70 2.72 -25.49
C ASP A 201 -19.15 3.41 -24.23
N TYR A 202 -18.99 2.63 -23.14
CA TYR A 202 -18.41 3.08 -21.87
C TYR A 202 -17.27 2.18 -21.38
N TYR A 203 -16.33 2.81 -20.68
CA TYR A 203 -15.17 2.20 -20.03
C TYR A 203 -15.18 2.63 -18.58
N VAL A 204 -15.18 1.67 -17.66
CA VAL A 204 -15.17 1.90 -16.21
C VAL A 204 -13.82 1.51 -15.66
N ARG A 205 -13.18 2.39 -14.91
CA ARG A 205 -11.94 2.16 -14.20
C ARG A 205 -12.23 1.85 -12.74
N VAL A 206 -11.58 0.82 -12.19
CA VAL A 206 -11.65 0.49 -10.76
C VAL A 206 -10.27 0.01 -10.30
N GLU A 207 -9.66 0.68 -9.32
CA GLU A 207 -8.47 0.19 -8.62
C GLU A 207 -8.81 -0.99 -7.70
N TYR A 208 -7.83 -1.87 -7.46
CA TYR A 208 -8.06 -3.10 -6.71
C TYR A 208 -8.51 -2.88 -5.26
N ASP A 209 -8.16 -1.74 -4.67
CA ASP A 209 -8.54 -1.27 -3.35
C ASP A 209 -9.69 -0.26 -3.38
N ALA A 210 -10.39 -0.11 -4.51
CA ALA A 210 -11.63 0.63 -4.60
C ALA A 210 -12.83 -0.31 -4.79
N ALA A 211 -14.04 0.18 -4.49
CA ALA A 211 -15.27 -0.55 -4.69
C ALA A 211 -16.35 0.32 -5.33
N ILE A 212 -17.05 -0.24 -6.31
CA ILE A 212 -18.38 0.23 -6.71
C ILE A 212 -19.38 -0.54 -5.84
N ASN A 213 -20.19 0.18 -5.08
CA ASN A 213 -21.13 -0.40 -4.11
C ASN A 213 -22.60 -0.25 -4.54
N THR A 214 -22.80 -0.08 -5.85
CA THR A 214 -24.11 -0.08 -6.52
C THR A 214 -24.12 -1.03 -7.71
N ASP A 215 -25.28 -1.21 -8.35
CA ASP A 215 -25.43 -1.92 -9.61
C ASP A 215 -24.83 -1.12 -10.78
N VAL A 216 -23.85 -1.70 -11.48
CA VAL A 216 -23.11 -1.01 -12.55
C VAL A 216 -23.97 -0.85 -13.81
N ASP A 217 -24.89 -1.78 -14.10
CA ASP A 217 -25.79 -1.69 -15.25
C ASP A 217 -26.72 -0.47 -15.10
N ALA A 218 -27.30 -0.30 -13.91
CA ALA A 218 -28.17 0.82 -13.58
C ALA A 218 -27.44 2.16 -13.64
N LEU A 219 -26.23 2.23 -13.06
CA LEU A 219 -25.39 3.43 -13.11
C LEU A 219 -25.12 3.85 -14.56
N LEU A 220 -24.73 2.91 -15.42
CA LEU A 220 -24.40 3.23 -16.81
C LEU A 220 -25.63 3.46 -17.68
N ALA A 221 -26.77 2.84 -17.39
CA ALA A 221 -28.03 3.16 -18.05
C ALA A 221 -28.46 4.60 -17.75
N GLN A 222 -28.32 5.06 -16.50
CA GLN A 222 -28.58 6.44 -16.12
C GLN A 222 -27.56 7.40 -16.78
N ALA A 223 -26.27 7.07 -16.76
CA ALA A 223 -25.24 7.87 -17.42
C ALA A 223 -25.53 8.06 -18.92
N ALA A 224 -25.95 6.99 -19.61
CA ALA A 224 -26.33 7.04 -21.01
C ALA A 224 -27.60 7.86 -21.25
N ALA A 225 -28.62 7.72 -20.39
CA ALA A 225 -29.85 8.50 -20.47
C ALA A 225 -29.62 10.00 -20.29
N GLU A 226 -28.68 10.37 -19.43
CA GLU A 226 -28.24 11.74 -19.20
C GLU A 226 -27.20 12.21 -20.24
N GLY A 227 -26.68 11.31 -21.07
CA GLY A 227 -25.64 11.61 -22.06
C GLY A 227 -24.33 12.07 -21.42
N LEU A 228 -23.96 11.51 -20.26
CA LEU A 228 -22.69 11.78 -19.58
C LEU A 228 -21.55 11.06 -20.30
N ASP A 229 -20.47 11.77 -20.56
CA ASP A 229 -19.24 11.23 -21.17
C ASP A 229 -18.16 10.89 -20.14
N TYR A 230 -18.22 11.48 -18.96
CA TYR A 230 -17.23 11.26 -17.91
C TYR A 230 -17.85 11.42 -16.53
N ILE A 231 -17.54 10.49 -15.63
CA ILE A 231 -17.98 10.50 -14.23
C ILE A 231 -16.78 10.20 -13.35
N ALA A 232 -16.45 11.13 -12.46
CA ALA A 232 -15.48 10.98 -11.37
C ALA A 232 -15.85 11.98 -10.27
N GLU A 233 -15.29 11.82 -9.07
CA GLU A 233 -15.56 12.79 -8.01
C GLU A 233 -14.49 13.89 -8.02
N PRO A 234 -14.88 15.19 -8.09
CA PRO A 234 -13.93 16.28 -7.96
C PRO A 234 -13.21 16.26 -6.62
N ILE A 235 -11.91 16.57 -6.63
CA ILE A 235 -11.15 16.77 -5.39
C ILE A 235 -11.36 18.21 -4.94
N ASP A 236 -11.96 18.39 -3.76
CA ASP A 236 -12.01 19.71 -3.12
C ASP A 236 -10.63 20.05 -2.54
N GLU A 237 -9.91 20.93 -3.22
CA GLU A 237 -8.59 21.40 -2.79
C GLU A 237 -8.67 22.42 -1.64
N GLY A 238 -9.87 22.86 -1.23
CA GLY A 238 -10.07 23.75 -0.08
C GLY A 238 -9.01 24.86 0.03
N THR A 239 -8.19 24.80 1.09
CA THR A 239 -7.06 25.71 1.33
C THR A 239 -5.68 25.12 1.02
N ALA A 240 -5.59 23.82 0.69
CA ALA A 240 -4.34 23.10 0.45
C ALA A 240 -4.42 22.35 -0.89
N PRO A 241 -3.59 22.71 -1.88
CA PRO A 241 -3.67 22.13 -3.22
C PRO A 241 -3.38 20.63 -3.18
N TRP A 242 -4.11 19.87 -3.99
CA TRP A 242 -3.86 18.45 -4.21
C TRP A 242 -2.44 18.28 -4.75
N TYR A 243 -1.69 17.33 -4.20
CA TYR A 243 -0.25 17.23 -4.48
C TYR A 243 0.06 16.94 -5.96
N TRP A 244 -0.88 16.33 -6.71
CA TRP A 244 -0.73 16.06 -8.14
C TRP A 244 -1.02 17.30 -8.99
N SER A 245 -1.84 18.22 -8.49
CA SER A 245 -2.17 19.48 -9.18
C SER A 245 -0.92 20.32 -9.43
N ALA A 246 0.05 20.29 -8.52
CA ALA A 246 1.33 20.97 -8.69
C ALA A 246 2.09 20.51 -9.96
N THR A 247 1.99 19.24 -10.34
CA THR A 247 2.64 18.70 -11.55
C THR A 247 2.00 19.19 -12.85
N CYS A 248 0.79 19.72 -12.76
CA CYS A 248 -0.03 20.17 -13.87
C CYS A 248 0.00 21.70 -14.07
N ALA A 249 0.65 22.45 -13.17
CA ALA A 249 0.66 23.92 -13.18
C ALA A 249 1.25 24.54 -14.47
N ASP A 250 2.22 23.88 -15.11
CA ASP A 250 2.79 24.33 -16.39
C ASP A 250 1.95 23.97 -17.62
N HIS A 251 0.93 23.12 -17.43
CA HIS A 251 0.09 22.57 -18.51
C HIS A 251 -1.28 23.24 -18.59
N TYR A 252 -1.78 23.74 -17.46
CA TYR A 252 -3.12 24.31 -17.31
C TYR A 252 -3.06 25.66 -16.61
N LYS A 253 -3.95 26.57 -16.99
CA LYS A 253 -4.12 27.81 -16.20
C LYS A 253 -4.71 27.46 -14.83
N PRO A 254 -4.49 28.28 -13.79
CA PRO A 254 -5.01 27.99 -12.45
C PRO A 254 -6.52 27.72 -12.35
N HIS A 255 -7.35 28.35 -13.18
CA HIS A 255 -8.80 28.09 -13.20
C HIS A 255 -9.21 26.86 -14.05
N GLU A 256 -8.29 26.36 -14.88
CA GLU A 256 -8.47 25.14 -15.68
C GLU A 256 -8.03 23.90 -14.89
N LEU A 257 -7.19 24.08 -13.87
CA LEU A 257 -6.71 23.02 -13.00
C LEU A 257 -7.80 22.62 -12.01
N GLN A 258 -8.46 21.50 -12.28
CA GLN A 258 -9.54 20.96 -11.46
C GLN A 258 -9.31 19.44 -11.36
N PRO A 259 -8.63 19.00 -10.31
CA PRO A 259 -8.32 17.59 -10.13
C PRO A 259 -9.58 16.78 -9.82
N ASP A 260 -9.58 15.53 -10.28
CA ASP A 260 -10.61 14.55 -9.92
C ASP A 260 -9.95 13.31 -9.32
N PHE A 261 -10.65 12.69 -8.39
CA PHE A 261 -10.24 11.44 -7.77
C PHE A 261 -10.68 10.27 -8.66
N ILE A 262 -9.71 9.55 -9.24
CA ILE A 262 -9.97 8.60 -10.34
C ILE A 262 -9.91 7.14 -9.93
N ALA A 263 -9.72 6.81 -8.65
CA ALA A 263 -9.66 5.43 -8.13
C ALA A 263 -10.83 4.57 -8.65
N VAL A 264 -11.99 5.20 -8.82
CA VAL A 264 -13.09 4.75 -9.68
C VAL A 264 -13.45 5.89 -10.63
N SER A 265 -13.70 5.58 -11.90
CA SER A 265 -14.17 6.58 -12.88
C SER A 265 -14.81 5.93 -14.11
N VAL A 266 -15.68 6.66 -14.79
CA VAL A 266 -16.41 6.20 -15.98
C VAL A 266 -16.13 7.12 -17.15
N TYR A 267 -15.94 6.56 -18.35
CA TYR A 267 -15.62 7.30 -19.57
C TYR A 267 -16.43 6.76 -20.74
N SER A 268 -17.02 7.64 -21.55
CA SER A 268 -17.49 7.26 -22.88
C SER A 268 -16.32 6.99 -23.81
N ALA A 269 -16.58 6.30 -24.92
CA ALA A 269 -15.58 6.11 -25.97
C ALA A 269 -14.98 7.43 -26.50
N ALA A 270 -15.77 8.52 -26.49
CA ALA A 270 -15.31 9.84 -26.90
C ALA A 270 -14.34 10.45 -25.87
N ALA A 271 -14.64 10.31 -24.57
CA ALA A 271 -13.78 10.76 -23.50
C ALA A 271 -12.42 10.02 -23.51
N VAL A 272 -12.43 8.69 -23.64
CA VAL A 272 -11.19 7.90 -23.72
C VAL A 272 -10.35 8.31 -24.92
N ALA A 273 -10.95 8.50 -26.10
CA ALA A 273 -10.25 8.94 -27.30
C ALA A 273 -9.64 10.34 -27.12
N HIS A 274 -10.40 11.28 -26.54
CA HIS A 274 -9.94 12.64 -26.27
C HIS A 274 -8.71 12.65 -25.35
N LEU A 275 -8.79 11.95 -24.21
CA LEU A 275 -7.69 11.90 -23.26
C LEU A 275 -6.47 11.16 -23.83
N PHE A 276 -6.67 10.10 -24.63
CA PHE A 276 -5.57 9.40 -25.29
C PHE A 276 -4.80 10.32 -26.25
N ASP A 277 -5.51 11.09 -27.08
CA ASP A 277 -4.90 12.08 -27.96
C ASP A 277 -4.18 13.18 -27.17
N ALA A 278 -4.75 13.61 -26.03
CA ALA A 278 -4.10 14.54 -25.12
C ALA A 278 -2.80 13.99 -24.53
N ARG A 279 -2.78 12.75 -24.04
CA ARG A 279 -1.57 12.09 -23.51
C ARG A 279 -0.49 11.95 -24.55
N ARG A 280 -0.83 11.63 -25.80
CA ARG A 280 0.14 11.57 -26.89
C ARG A 280 0.71 12.94 -27.24
N ARG A 281 -0.10 14.01 -27.19
CA ARG A 281 0.40 15.40 -27.29
C ARG A 281 1.36 15.74 -26.15
N HIS A 282 1.02 15.39 -24.92
CA HIS A 282 1.91 15.60 -23.77
C HIS A 282 3.21 14.79 -23.89
N THR A 283 3.15 13.55 -24.39
CA THR A 283 4.35 12.72 -24.64
C THR A 283 5.28 13.39 -25.63
N LEU A 284 4.77 13.83 -26.79
CA LEU A 284 5.57 14.55 -27.79
C LEU A 284 6.19 15.84 -27.24
N ALA A 285 5.45 16.56 -26.39
CA ALA A 285 5.91 17.79 -25.77
C ALA A 285 7.02 17.50 -24.73
N TYR A 286 6.80 16.50 -23.89
CA TYR A 286 7.76 16.03 -22.89
C TYR A 286 9.07 15.54 -23.52
N ASP A 287 9.00 14.77 -24.60
CA ASP A 287 10.17 14.33 -25.38
C ASP A 287 10.91 15.49 -26.05
N ALA A 288 10.20 16.59 -26.35
CA ALA A 288 10.77 17.85 -26.82
C ALA A 288 11.27 18.76 -25.68
N GLU A 289 11.39 18.22 -24.46
CA GLU A 289 11.82 18.90 -23.23
C GLU A 289 10.93 20.10 -22.83
N ARG A 290 9.63 20.05 -23.18
CA ARG A 290 8.66 21.13 -22.89
C ARG A 290 7.25 20.59 -22.69
N PRO A 291 6.66 20.64 -21.49
CA PRO A 291 7.16 21.21 -20.24
C PRO A 291 8.18 20.33 -19.53
N THR A 292 8.83 20.86 -18.49
CA THR A 292 9.80 20.12 -17.68
C THR A 292 9.13 19.13 -16.72
N ALA A 293 7.89 19.40 -16.29
CA ALA A 293 7.11 18.51 -15.44
C ALA A 293 6.14 17.66 -16.26
N TRP A 294 5.97 16.39 -15.88
CA TRP A 294 4.94 15.52 -16.45
C TRP A 294 3.62 15.68 -15.69
N PRO A 295 2.46 15.87 -16.35
CA PRO A 295 1.19 16.09 -15.67
C PRO A 295 0.62 14.75 -15.19
N LEU A 296 0.57 14.52 -13.88
CA LEU A 296 0.08 13.26 -13.30
C LEU A 296 -1.46 13.15 -13.34
N SER A 297 -1.99 11.92 -13.36
CA SER A 297 -3.40 11.65 -13.74
C SER A 297 -4.47 12.42 -12.98
N GLU A 298 -4.44 12.46 -11.65
CA GLU A 298 -5.52 13.10 -10.88
C GLU A 298 -5.58 14.62 -11.12
N GLY A 299 -4.44 15.27 -11.37
CA GLY A 299 -4.42 16.65 -11.85
C GLY A 299 -4.77 16.78 -13.33
N PHE A 300 -4.36 15.82 -14.16
CA PHE A 300 -4.50 15.85 -15.62
C PHE A 300 -5.91 15.55 -16.12
N VAL A 301 -6.51 14.43 -15.68
CA VAL A 301 -7.73 13.86 -16.26
C VAL A 301 -8.89 14.81 -16.09
N GLY A 302 -9.16 15.26 -14.85
CA GLY A 302 -10.26 16.17 -14.57
C GLY A 302 -10.12 17.52 -15.27
N SER A 303 -8.90 18.04 -15.31
CA SER A 303 -8.58 19.32 -15.96
C SER A 303 -8.75 19.25 -17.47
N GLU A 304 -8.26 18.19 -18.13
CA GLU A 304 -8.40 18.03 -19.58
C GLU A 304 -9.86 17.73 -19.96
N MET A 305 -10.57 16.91 -19.17
CA MET A 305 -11.99 16.61 -19.43
C MET A 305 -12.86 17.86 -19.42
N ARG A 306 -12.62 18.81 -18.51
CA ARG A 306 -13.35 20.09 -18.48
C ARG A 306 -13.08 20.99 -19.69
N ARG A 307 -11.98 20.76 -20.42
CA ARG A 307 -11.65 21.46 -21.69
C ARG A 307 -12.20 20.77 -22.93
N SER A 308 -12.64 19.52 -22.80
CA SER A 308 -13.05 18.68 -23.93
C SER A 308 -14.35 19.14 -24.61
N GLY A 309 -15.22 19.87 -23.89
CA GLY A 309 -16.57 20.19 -24.32
C GLY A 309 -17.57 19.03 -24.25
N LEU A 310 -17.15 17.88 -23.71
CA LEU A 310 -18.00 16.73 -23.41
C LEU A 310 -18.86 17.00 -22.17
N ARG A 311 -19.85 16.12 -21.91
CA ARG A 311 -20.72 16.27 -20.73
C ARG A 311 -20.15 15.50 -19.54
N LEU A 312 -19.91 16.20 -18.43
CA LEU A 312 -19.32 15.62 -17.22
C LEU A 312 -20.39 15.46 -16.12
N GLY A 313 -20.24 14.44 -15.29
CA GLY A 313 -21.01 14.23 -14.06
C GLY A 313 -20.10 13.81 -12.90
N ALA A 314 -20.67 13.70 -11.71
CA ALA A 314 -19.96 13.28 -10.50
C ALA A 314 -20.68 12.12 -9.82
N PHE A 315 -19.96 11.28 -9.06
CA PHE A 315 -20.56 10.14 -8.36
C PHE A 315 -21.56 10.59 -7.29
N SER A 316 -21.35 11.76 -6.71
CA SER A 316 -22.31 12.43 -5.81
C SER A 316 -23.71 12.64 -6.41
N SER A 317 -23.87 12.57 -7.74
CA SER A 317 -25.19 12.60 -8.40
C SER A 317 -25.91 11.23 -8.41
N PHE A 318 -25.22 10.15 -8.02
CA PHE A 318 -25.73 8.77 -8.04
C PHE A 318 -25.90 8.17 -6.63
N GLY A 319 -25.32 8.78 -5.60
CA GLY A 319 -25.42 8.32 -4.21
C GLY A 319 -24.35 8.93 -3.31
N GLY A 320 -24.25 8.44 -2.07
CA GLY A 320 -23.24 8.90 -1.12
C GLY A 320 -21.80 8.67 -1.59
N VAL A 321 -20.91 9.62 -1.32
CA VAL A 321 -19.47 9.56 -1.68
C VAL A 321 -18.56 9.88 -0.48
N ASP A 322 -19.09 9.92 0.73
CA ASP A 322 -18.35 10.29 1.96
C ASP A 322 -17.16 9.36 2.25
N HIS A 323 -17.23 8.14 1.71
CA HIS A 323 -16.19 7.11 1.81
C HIS A 323 -15.30 7.01 0.56
N PHE A 324 -15.38 7.95 -0.39
CA PHE A 324 -14.59 7.95 -1.60
C PHE A 324 -13.51 9.02 -1.56
N LYS A 325 -12.46 8.74 -0.78
CA LYS A 325 -11.37 9.67 -0.49
C LYS A 325 -10.08 8.90 -0.18
N PRO A 326 -8.92 9.55 -0.06
CA PRO A 326 -7.66 8.84 0.18
C PRO A 326 -7.58 8.19 1.57
N TRP A 327 -8.23 8.80 2.56
CA TRP A 327 -8.20 8.36 3.96
C TRP A 327 -9.42 8.91 4.73
N PRO A 328 -9.97 8.20 5.73
CA PRO A 328 -9.54 6.90 6.26
C PRO A 328 -9.98 5.70 5.43
N PRO A 329 -9.26 4.56 5.52
CA PRO A 329 -9.68 3.32 4.88
C PRO A 329 -10.98 2.78 5.49
N VAL A 330 -11.73 2.05 4.66
CA VAL A 330 -12.87 1.20 5.04
C VAL A 330 -12.38 -0.24 5.14
N ARG A 331 -12.76 -0.97 6.20
CA ARG A 331 -12.38 -2.38 6.31
C ARG A 331 -13.22 -3.19 5.33
N GLU A 332 -12.64 -4.17 4.63
CA GLU A 332 -13.38 -5.00 3.67
C GLU A 332 -14.67 -5.59 4.25
N THR A 333 -14.66 -5.99 5.52
CA THR A 333 -15.82 -6.54 6.24
C THR A 333 -16.93 -5.52 6.55
N GLU A 334 -16.65 -4.22 6.46
CA GLU A 334 -17.62 -3.14 6.65
C GLU A 334 -18.35 -2.81 5.33
N LEU A 335 -17.83 -3.26 4.18
CA LEU A 335 -18.49 -3.07 2.91
C LEU A 335 -19.77 -3.93 2.85
N SER A 336 -20.93 -3.28 2.73
CA SER A 336 -22.23 -3.95 2.68
C SER A 336 -23.21 -3.20 1.77
N ASP A 337 -24.26 -3.88 1.33
CA ASP A 337 -25.37 -3.27 0.57
C ASP A 337 -26.13 -2.19 1.37
N GLY A 338 -25.98 -2.16 2.69
CA GLY A 338 -26.59 -1.15 3.56
C GLY A 338 -25.74 0.10 3.76
N LEU A 339 -24.49 0.12 3.28
CA LEU A 339 -23.64 1.30 3.32
C LEU A 339 -24.13 2.30 2.26
N ASP A 340 -24.51 3.51 2.69
CA ASP A 340 -24.92 4.60 1.80
C ASP A 340 -23.70 5.21 1.08
N ALA A 341 -23.14 4.43 0.14
CA ALA A 341 -22.02 4.82 -0.68
C ALA A 341 -22.17 4.19 -2.07
N VAL A 342 -22.03 4.99 -3.13
CA VAL A 342 -22.01 4.49 -4.51
C VAL A 342 -20.63 3.97 -4.89
N VAL A 343 -19.59 4.63 -4.38
CA VAL A 343 -18.19 4.26 -4.52
C VAL A 343 -17.47 4.39 -3.18
N VAL A 344 -16.45 3.57 -2.95
CA VAL A 344 -15.70 3.49 -1.68
C VAL A 344 -14.22 3.34 -1.99
N HIS A 345 -13.37 4.13 -1.32
CA HIS A 345 -11.93 4.01 -1.38
C HIS A 345 -11.27 4.58 -0.09
N PRO A 346 -10.15 3.99 0.38
CA PRO A 346 -9.68 2.65 0.02
C PRO A 346 -10.42 1.60 0.85
N VAL A 347 -10.72 0.45 0.26
CA VAL A 347 -11.27 -0.75 0.91
C VAL A 347 -10.13 -1.74 1.09
N LEU A 348 -9.80 -2.08 2.33
CA LEU A 348 -8.61 -2.88 2.64
C LEU A 348 -8.89 -3.98 3.67
N ASP A 349 -8.11 -5.07 3.63
CA ASP A 349 -8.18 -6.16 4.60
C ASP A 349 -7.00 -6.20 5.57
N GLY A 350 -7.19 -6.88 6.70
CA GLY A 350 -6.12 -7.33 7.60
C GLY A 350 -4.97 -6.33 7.79
N ALA A 351 -3.79 -6.76 7.34
CA ALA A 351 -2.56 -5.99 7.43
C ALA A 351 -2.56 -4.72 6.56
N ARG A 352 -3.18 -4.74 5.37
CA ARG A 352 -3.24 -3.56 4.50
C ARG A 352 -4.03 -2.44 5.15
N TYR A 353 -5.17 -2.78 5.73
CA TYR A 353 -6.02 -1.84 6.45
C TYR A 353 -5.28 -1.24 7.64
N ALA A 354 -4.67 -2.08 8.48
CA ALA A 354 -3.90 -1.64 9.63
C ALA A 354 -2.72 -0.75 9.22
N GLN A 355 -2.00 -1.12 8.15
CA GLN A 355 -0.90 -0.33 7.61
C GLN A 355 -1.38 1.02 7.06
N SER A 356 -2.49 1.06 6.31
CA SER A 356 -3.08 2.29 5.79
C SER A 356 -3.54 3.23 6.92
N LEU A 357 -4.09 2.70 8.02
CA LEU A 357 -4.41 3.51 9.20
C LEU A 357 -3.17 4.17 9.82
N ILE A 358 -2.03 3.48 9.82
CA ILE A 358 -0.78 3.96 10.44
C ILE A 358 -0.03 4.93 9.51
N GLU A 359 0.07 4.58 8.23
CA GLU A 359 0.95 5.26 7.26
C GLU A 359 0.20 6.34 6.47
N GLY A 360 -1.10 6.15 6.22
CA GLY A 360 -1.94 7.02 5.40
C GLY A 360 -2.53 8.23 6.13
N HIS A 361 -2.21 8.43 7.41
CA HIS A 361 -2.72 9.58 8.16
C HIS A 361 -2.23 10.90 7.51
N PRO A 362 -3.13 11.84 7.19
CA PRO A 362 -2.80 13.04 6.41
C PRO A 362 -1.82 13.98 7.11
N THR A 363 -1.74 13.91 8.43
CA THR A 363 -0.71 14.60 9.23
C THR A 363 0.21 13.57 9.88
N PRO A 364 1.36 13.27 9.25
CA PRO A 364 2.39 12.38 9.80
C PRO A 364 2.81 12.68 11.23
N GLU A 365 2.82 13.96 11.62
CA GLU A 365 3.26 14.42 12.94
C GLU A 365 2.22 14.11 14.04
N ASP A 366 0.94 13.96 13.69
CA ASP A 366 -0.17 13.70 14.63
C ASP A 366 -0.45 12.19 14.82
N VAL A 367 0.39 11.34 14.22
CA VAL A 367 0.19 9.89 14.12
C VAL A 367 0.13 9.21 15.50
N VAL A 368 -1.06 8.69 15.79
CA VAL A 368 -1.40 7.48 16.58
C VAL A 368 -1.44 7.61 18.11
N LEU A 369 -1.64 8.80 18.66
CA LEU A 369 -2.01 8.89 20.09
C LEU A 369 -3.04 9.93 20.47
N GLU A 370 -3.33 10.93 19.64
CA GLU A 370 -4.34 11.94 19.99
C GLU A 370 -5.74 11.59 19.47
N ASP A 371 -5.83 10.77 18.43
CA ASP A 371 -7.10 10.24 17.91
C ASP A 371 -7.37 8.82 18.45
N ASP A 372 -8.23 8.73 19.46
CA ASP A 372 -8.70 7.47 20.07
C ASP A 372 -9.22 6.48 19.00
N VAL A 373 -9.75 6.98 17.88
CA VAL A 373 -10.39 6.17 16.84
C VAL A 373 -9.38 5.26 16.11
N THR A 374 -8.16 5.74 15.84
CA THR A 374 -7.16 4.93 15.12
C THR A 374 -6.68 3.75 15.97
N LEU A 375 -6.34 3.99 17.24
CA LEU A 375 -5.95 2.91 18.16
C LEU A 375 -7.10 1.95 18.43
N GLU A 376 -8.33 2.45 18.59
CA GLU A 376 -9.51 1.61 18.75
C GLU A 376 -9.68 0.67 17.54
N ARG A 377 -9.59 1.18 16.31
CA ARG A 377 -9.69 0.38 15.09
C ARG A 377 -8.55 -0.64 14.93
N LEU A 378 -7.37 -0.37 15.49
CA LEU A 378 -6.23 -1.30 15.50
C LEU A 378 -6.37 -2.42 16.53
N ARG A 379 -7.07 -2.20 17.65
CA ARG A 379 -7.22 -3.20 18.74
C ARG A 379 -7.93 -4.49 18.31
N ASP A 380 -8.71 -4.43 17.24
CA ASP A 380 -9.36 -5.61 16.67
C ASP A 380 -8.38 -6.59 16.02
N PHE A 381 -7.16 -6.14 15.69
CA PHE A 381 -6.17 -6.97 15.00
C PHE A 381 -5.19 -7.61 16.00
N PRO A 382 -4.68 -8.81 15.67
CA PRO A 382 -3.51 -9.34 16.37
C PRO A 382 -2.38 -8.32 16.35
N VAL A 383 -1.72 -8.10 17.49
CA VAL A 383 -0.61 -7.13 17.66
C VAL A 383 0.41 -7.22 16.53
N GLY A 384 0.74 -8.44 16.09
CA GLY A 384 1.70 -8.68 15.02
C GLY A 384 1.37 -8.05 13.67
N THR A 385 0.07 -7.79 13.44
CA THR A 385 -0.45 -7.20 12.20
C THR A 385 -0.03 -5.73 12.06
N TYR A 386 0.05 -4.99 13.18
CA TYR A 386 0.17 -3.53 13.15
C TYR A 386 1.35 -3.00 13.97
N ALA A 387 1.77 -3.68 15.03
CA ALA A 387 2.82 -3.20 15.93
C ALA A 387 4.15 -2.89 15.21
N PRO A 388 4.65 -3.72 14.28
CA PRO A 388 5.89 -3.39 13.57
C PRO A 388 5.80 -2.10 12.76
N ALA A 389 4.69 -1.89 12.04
CA ALA A 389 4.48 -0.67 11.25
C ALA A 389 4.33 0.55 12.16
N LEU A 390 3.54 0.41 13.23
CA LEU A 390 3.30 1.46 14.21
C LEU A 390 4.60 1.92 14.90
N LEU A 391 5.37 0.97 15.43
CA LEU A 391 6.60 1.28 16.17
C LEU A 391 7.67 1.89 15.26
N ARG A 392 7.80 1.41 14.01
CA ARG A 392 8.67 2.05 13.01
C ARG A 392 8.24 3.47 12.73
N ARG A 393 6.95 3.70 12.52
CA ARG A 393 6.41 5.03 12.21
C ARG A 393 6.63 6.01 13.37
N LEU A 394 6.34 5.60 14.60
CA LEU A 394 6.60 6.41 15.79
C LEU A 394 8.08 6.75 15.95
N SER A 395 8.97 5.80 15.65
CA SER A 395 10.41 6.04 15.72
C SER A 395 10.88 7.04 14.66
N GLN A 396 10.35 6.95 13.43
CA GLN A 396 10.60 7.94 12.36
C GLN A 396 10.15 9.36 12.75
N LEU A 397 9.09 9.46 13.55
CA LEU A 397 8.57 10.73 14.08
C LEU A 397 9.27 11.19 15.36
N GLY A 398 10.24 10.43 15.87
CA GLY A 398 10.95 10.73 17.12
C GLY A 398 10.08 10.59 18.38
N ARG A 399 8.94 9.89 18.31
CA ARG A 399 7.97 9.69 19.41
C ARG A 399 8.35 8.53 20.32
N GLU A 400 9.58 8.56 20.84
CA GLU A 400 10.10 7.51 21.74
C GLU A 400 9.33 7.45 23.07
N ASP A 401 8.78 8.59 23.52
CA ASP A 401 7.89 8.69 24.69
C ASP A 401 6.63 7.82 24.58
N VAL A 402 6.12 7.70 23.36
CA VAL A 402 4.94 6.89 23.01
C VAL A 402 5.30 5.43 22.92
N ILE A 403 6.42 5.13 22.26
CA ILE A 403 6.94 3.77 22.12
C ILE A 403 7.12 3.15 23.51
N ASP A 404 7.73 3.87 24.44
CA ASP A 404 7.97 3.40 25.81
C ASP A 404 6.66 3.09 26.56
N GLN A 405 5.57 3.79 26.26
CA GLN A 405 4.23 3.54 26.83
C GLN A 405 3.50 2.38 26.15
N LEU A 406 3.63 2.24 24.83
CA LEU A 406 2.92 1.24 24.05
C LEU A 406 3.57 -0.14 24.13
N VAL A 407 4.90 -0.22 24.18
CA VAL A 407 5.62 -1.51 24.17
C VAL A 407 5.13 -2.47 25.27
N PRO A 408 4.92 -2.06 26.54
CA PRO A 408 4.36 -2.95 27.56
C PRO A 408 2.92 -3.42 27.28
N ILE A 409 2.14 -2.64 26.53
CA ILE A 409 0.75 -2.98 26.15
C ILE A 409 0.76 -3.97 24.97
N LEU A 410 1.60 -3.71 23.97
CA LEU A 410 1.74 -4.54 22.77
C LEU A 410 2.45 -5.87 23.08
N PHE A 411 3.45 -5.84 23.96
CA PHE A 411 4.27 -6.99 24.32
C PHE A 411 4.30 -7.18 25.85
N PRO A 412 3.21 -7.68 26.45
CA PRO A 412 3.12 -7.84 27.91
C PRO A 412 4.17 -8.83 28.44
N THR A 413 4.89 -8.43 29.48
CA THR A 413 5.87 -9.26 30.19
C THR A 413 5.18 -10.25 31.13
N PRO A 414 5.84 -11.36 31.55
CA PRO A 414 5.27 -12.25 32.56
C PRO A 414 4.99 -11.49 33.86
N GLU A 415 3.80 -11.66 34.44
CA GLU A 415 3.45 -11.04 35.73
C GLU A 415 4.25 -11.64 36.90
N THR A 416 4.74 -12.87 36.74
CA THR A 416 5.33 -13.68 37.81
C THR A 416 6.78 -13.35 38.12
N TRP A 417 7.55 -12.82 37.16
CA TRP A 417 9.00 -12.61 37.34
C TRP A 417 9.44 -11.29 36.71
N PRO A 418 10.24 -10.47 37.41
CA PRO A 418 10.74 -9.22 36.86
C PRO A 418 11.76 -9.47 35.74
N GLU A 419 11.84 -8.53 34.79
CA GLU A 419 12.92 -8.49 33.81
C GLU A 419 14.23 -8.09 34.49
N VAL A 420 15.24 -8.96 34.43
CA VAL A 420 16.55 -8.78 35.08
C VAL A 420 17.65 -8.36 34.10
N SER A 421 17.40 -8.46 32.79
CA SER A 421 18.32 -8.03 31.73
C SER A 421 18.32 -6.54 31.43
N ARG A 422 17.23 -5.82 31.75
CA ARG A 422 17.02 -4.44 31.31
C ARG A 422 18.19 -3.52 31.70
N GLY A 423 18.80 -2.87 30.70
CA GLY A 423 19.91 -1.94 30.86
C GLY A 423 21.22 -2.57 31.37
N LYS A 424 21.32 -3.90 31.42
CA LYS A 424 22.53 -4.58 31.89
C LYS A 424 23.66 -4.55 30.86
N PRO A 425 24.94 -4.62 31.27
CA PRO A 425 26.05 -4.67 30.33
C PRO A 425 25.93 -5.87 29.38
N ALA A 426 26.07 -5.61 28.09
CA ALA A 426 26.09 -6.64 27.06
C ALA A 426 27.35 -6.53 26.19
N ARG A 427 27.69 -7.61 25.50
CA ARG A 427 28.80 -7.72 24.55
C ARG A 427 28.40 -8.63 23.39
N GLN A 428 29.13 -8.49 22.29
CA GLN A 428 29.02 -9.36 21.12
C GLN A 428 30.42 -9.74 20.62
N SER A 429 30.50 -10.73 19.75
CA SER A 429 31.75 -11.23 19.17
C SER A 429 32.50 -10.20 18.34
N SER A 430 31.78 -9.42 17.53
CA SER A 430 32.35 -8.45 16.59
C SER A 430 31.39 -7.30 16.27
N LEU A 431 31.88 -6.22 15.67
CA LEU A 431 31.06 -5.10 15.18
C LEU A 431 30.94 -5.13 13.66
N SER A 432 29.72 -5.09 13.17
CA SER A 432 29.44 -4.93 11.75
C SER A 432 29.60 -3.48 11.29
N ARG A 433 29.89 -3.28 10.01
CA ARG A 433 29.67 -1.96 9.36
C ARG A 433 28.22 -1.45 9.45
N TRP A 434 27.26 -2.33 9.73
CA TRP A 434 25.84 -2.00 9.92
C TRP A 434 25.44 -1.82 11.40
N SER A 435 26.39 -1.96 12.33
CA SER A 435 26.16 -1.65 13.75
C SER A 435 25.83 -0.17 13.94
N ALA A 436 24.93 0.12 14.87
CA ALA A 436 24.55 1.49 15.22
C ALA A 436 25.29 2.00 16.46
N GLY A 437 25.80 1.08 17.30
CA GLY A 437 26.63 1.43 18.45
C GLY A 437 28.06 1.80 18.04
N ALA A 438 28.63 2.76 18.77
CA ALA A 438 30.00 3.23 18.54
C ALA A 438 31.08 2.18 18.85
N ASP A 439 30.76 1.19 19.67
CA ASP A 439 31.64 0.08 20.05
C ASP A 439 30.84 -1.20 20.39
N ILE A 440 31.54 -2.30 20.66
CA ILE A 440 30.96 -3.64 20.94
C ILE A 440 29.94 -3.59 22.07
N ALA A 441 30.22 -2.83 23.14
CA ALA A 441 29.35 -2.77 24.30
C ALA A 441 28.15 -1.86 24.05
N ALA A 442 28.37 -0.73 23.36
CA ALA A 442 27.32 0.20 22.98
C ALA A 442 26.32 -0.42 22.00
N ASP A 443 26.78 -1.19 21.01
CA ASP A 443 25.90 -1.88 20.04
C ASP A 443 25.14 -3.01 20.73
N ALA A 444 25.85 -3.91 21.43
CA ALA A 444 25.23 -5.04 22.12
C ALA A 444 24.22 -4.61 23.18
N GLY A 445 24.48 -3.52 23.90
CA GLY A 445 23.62 -2.99 24.97
C GLY A 445 22.24 -2.53 24.49
N ARG A 446 22.10 -2.21 23.20
CA ARG A 446 20.80 -1.84 22.62
C ARG A 446 19.81 -3.01 22.68
N ALA A 447 20.26 -4.26 22.71
CA ALA A 447 19.37 -5.42 22.74
C ALA A 447 18.72 -5.66 24.11
N VAL A 448 19.08 -4.88 25.13
CA VAL A 448 18.50 -4.96 26.48
C VAL A 448 17.94 -3.62 26.94
N ASN A 449 17.68 -2.68 26.03
CA ASN A 449 17.14 -1.36 26.36
C ASN A 449 15.60 -1.35 26.49
N GLY A 450 14.92 -2.39 26.03
CA GLY A 450 13.46 -2.52 26.08
C GLY A 450 12.75 -2.03 24.81
N ARG A 451 13.48 -1.64 23.77
CA ARG A 451 12.92 -1.16 22.50
C ARG A 451 12.76 -2.31 21.52
N ILE A 452 11.50 -2.71 21.30
CA ILE A 452 11.12 -3.73 20.32
C ILE A 452 10.64 -2.97 19.07
N THR A 453 11.36 -3.07 17.96
CA THR A 453 11.11 -2.29 16.73
C THR A 453 10.82 -3.15 15.51
N GLY A 454 11.11 -4.45 15.60
CA GLY A 454 11.14 -5.38 14.47
C GLY A 454 12.41 -5.25 13.62
N GLY A 455 13.27 -4.26 13.92
CA GLY A 455 14.59 -4.07 13.34
C GLY A 455 15.65 -4.94 14.02
N TYR A 456 16.85 -4.40 14.17
CA TYR A 456 17.91 -5.02 14.97
C TYR A 456 18.56 -4.00 15.90
N ALA A 457 18.85 -4.43 17.11
CA ALA A 457 19.57 -3.64 18.11
C ALA A 457 21.09 -3.78 17.97
N PHE A 458 21.58 -4.89 17.42
CA PHE A 458 23.02 -5.08 17.21
C PHE A 458 23.28 -5.91 15.96
N HIS A 459 24.51 -5.87 15.46
CA HIS A 459 24.91 -6.66 14.30
C HIS A 459 26.37 -7.10 14.41
N THR A 460 26.64 -8.41 14.37
CA THR A 460 28.01 -8.94 14.25
C THR A 460 28.49 -8.89 12.80
N GLU A 461 29.79 -8.99 12.55
CA GLU A 461 30.28 -9.31 11.21
C GLU A 461 29.84 -10.71 10.76
N TYR A 462 30.08 -11.00 9.48
CA TYR A 462 30.05 -12.37 9.00
C TYR A 462 31.30 -13.11 9.50
N GLU A 463 31.10 -14.05 10.40
CA GLU A 463 32.15 -14.82 11.06
C GLU A 463 31.66 -16.22 11.43
N ASP A 464 32.58 -17.06 11.92
CA ASP A 464 32.21 -18.37 12.46
C ASP A 464 31.68 -18.23 13.89
N ASP A 465 30.53 -18.85 14.15
CA ASP A 465 29.89 -18.92 15.46
C ASP A 465 29.69 -17.54 16.16
N PRO A 466 29.09 -16.53 15.47
CA PRO A 466 28.86 -15.21 16.07
C PRO A 466 27.95 -15.30 17.29
N TRP A 467 28.20 -14.45 18.28
CA TRP A 467 27.48 -14.49 19.55
C TRP A 467 27.20 -13.11 20.14
N TRP A 468 26.15 -13.05 20.95
CA TRP A 468 25.79 -11.93 21.81
C TRP A 468 25.58 -12.43 23.23
N MET A 469 25.95 -11.64 24.24
CA MET A 469 25.88 -12.02 25.65
C MET A 469 25.52 -10.83 26.54
N VAL A 470 24.66 -11.07 27.53
CA VAL A 470 24.40 -10.14 28.64
C VAL A 470 25.05 -10.64 29.94
N ASP A 471 25.67 -9.72 30.68
CA ASP A 471 26.13 -9.90 32.05
C ASP A 471 25.08 -9.32 33.02
N LEU A 472 24.34 -10.18 33.71
CA LEU A 472 23.33 -9.79 34.70
C LEU A 472 23.96 -9.21 35.99
N GLN A 473 25.29 -9.17 36.08
CA GLN A 473 26.15 -8.65 37.16
C GLN A 473 26.14 -9.46 38.45
N THR A 474 25.07 -10.19 38.74
CA THR A 474 24.94 -11.11 39.88
C THR A 474 24.23 -12.39 39.45
N LEU A 475 24.15 -13.37 40.35
CA LEU A 475 23.43 -14.62 40.11
C LEU A 475 21.92 -14.40 40.26
N TYR A 476 21.17 -14.80 39.25
CA TYR A 476 19.72 -14.87 39.25
C TYR A 476 19.26 -16.31 39.10
N ASP A 477 18.09 -16.60 39.64
CA ASP A 477 17.31 -17.78 39.32
C ASP A 477 16.44 -17.47 38.10
N LEU A 478 16.91 -17.89 36.92
CA LEU A 478 16.29 -17.60 35.63
C LEU A 478 15.08 -18.50 35.40
N ARG A 479 14.02 -17.89 34.87
CA ARG A 479 12.70 -18.50 34.67
C ARG A 479 12.24 -18.47 33.22
N GLU A 480 12.59 -17.41 32.51
CA GLU A 480 12.17 -17.23 31.13
C GLU A 480 13.19 -16.36 30.37
N ILE A 481 13.45 -16.73 29.12
CA ILE A 481 14.22 -15.92 28.17
C ILE A 481 13.32 -15.67 26.96
N ARG A 482 13.13 -14.39 26.61
CA ARG A 482 12.44 -13.97 25.38
C ARG A 482 13.42 -13.34 24.41
N ILE A 483 13.39 -13.78 23.16
CA ILE A 483 14.22 -13.21 22.09
C ILE A 483 13.31 -12.70 20.98
N TYR A 484 13.47 -11.42 20.64
CA TYR A 484 12.78 -10.76 19.54
C TYR A 484 13.72 -10.74 18.34
N ASN A 485 13.35 -11.48 17.28
CA ASN A 485 14.13 -11.55 16.04
C ASN A 485 13.86 -10.33 15.15
N ARG A 486 14.80 -10.05 14.24
CA ARG A 486 14.62 -9.08 13.15
C ARG A 486 13.62 -9.61 12.13
N LEU A 487 12.56 -8.86 11.82
CA LEU A 487 11.47 -9.35 10.97
C LEU A 487 11.83 -9.53 9.50
N GLY A 488 12.74 -8.71 8.95
CA GLY A 488 13.11 -8.74 7.53
C GLY A 488 14.17 -9.76 7.12
N HIS A 489 14.86 -10.40 8.08
CA HIS A 489 15.92 -11.39 7.83
C HIS A 489 15.97 -12.41 8.97
N ARG A 490 14.82 -12.99 9.32
CA ARG A 490 14.68 -13.90 10.46
C ARG A 490 15.56 -15.15 10.32
N ASP A 491 15.74 -15.58 9.08
CA ASP A 491 16.57 -16.70 8.63
C ASP A 491 18.00 -16.63 9.18
N ARG A 492 18.53 -15.43 9.41
CA ARG A 492 19.90 -15.27 9.90
C ARG A 492 20.08 -15.69 11.35
N ALA A 493 19.01 -15.85 12.12
CA ALA A 493 19.05 -16.46 13.45
C ALA A 493 18.73 -17.98 13.45
N ALA A 494 18.71 -18.62 12.28
CA ALA A 494 18.58 -20.08 12.15
C ALA A 494 19.58 -20.81 13.04
N GLY A 495 19.12 -21.87 13.72
CA GLY A 495 20.02 -22.71 14.50
C GLY A 495 20.50 -22.08 15.81
N ALA A 496 19.98 -20.91 16.20
CA ALA A 496 20.45 -20.18 17.37
C ALA A 496 20.41 -21.05 18.64
N VAL A 497 21.50 -20.95 19.41
CA VAL A 497 21.73 -21.70 20.63
C VAL A 497 21.73 -20.71 21.79
N ILE A 498 20.97 -21.01 22.83
CA ILE A 498 20.97 -20.23 24.06
C ILE A 498 21.73 -21.00 25.13
N GLU A 499 22.72 -20.35 25.69
CA GLU A 499 23.59 -20.89 26.73
C GLU A 499 23.57 -19.97 27.94
N VAL A 500 23.72 -20.56 29.13
CA VAL A 500 23.81 -19.80 30.38
C VAL A 500 25.05 -20.21 31.16
N SER A 501 25.57 -19.28 31.95
CA SER A 501 26.75 -19.54 32.78
C SER A 501 26.69 -18.78 34.11
N ARG A 502 27.29 -19.38 35.14
CA ARG A 502 27.46 -18.75 36.46
C ARG A 502 28.70 -17.87 36.54
N ASP A 503 29.74 -18.20 35.77
CA ASP A 503 31.08 -17.64 35.90
C ASP A 503 31.68 -17.14 34.56
N GLY A 504 30.97 -17.35 33.45
CA GLY A 504 31.38 -16.97 32.10
C GLY A 504 32.37 -17.95 31.46
N ARG A 505 32.64 -19.09 32.11
CA ARG A 505 33.61 -20.10 31.65
C ARG A 505 32.92 -21.43 31.34
N ASP A 506 32.11 -21.90 32.28
CA ASP A 506 31.35 -23.14 32.13
C ASP A 506 29.95 -22.80 31.60
N TRP A 507 29.62 -23.29 30.40
CA TRP A 507 28.38 -22.97 29.70
C TRP A 507 27.46 -24.19 29.62
N GLU A 508 26.19 -23.97 29.94
CA GLU A 508 25.13 -24.96 29.80
C GLU A 508 24.19 -24.52 28.68
N GLN A 509 24.03 -25.36 27.65
CA GLN A 509 23.03 -25.14 26.61
C GLN A 509 21.62 -25.39 27.18
N VAL A 510 20.79 -24.35 27.22
CA VAL A 510 19.41 -24.44 27.72
C VAL A 510 18.37 -24.54 26.60
N HIS A 511 18.72 -24.10 25.39
CA HIS A 511 17.84 -24.18 24.22
C HIS A 511 18.64 -24.24 22.92
N ARG A 512 18.09 -24.93 21.92
CA ARG A 512 18.54 -24.87 20.53
C ARG A 512 17.32 -24.72 19.64
N GLN A 513 17.31 -23.66 18.85
CA GLN A 513 16.26 -23.41 17.88
C GLN A 513 16.57 -24.14 16.58
N GLU A 514 15.76 -25.13 16.21
CA GLU A 514 16.05 -25.96 15.03
C GLU A 514 15.66 -25.30 13.70
N ARG A 515 14.62 -24.47 13.69
CA ARG A 515 14.07 -23.82 12.49
C ARG A 515 14.12 -22.31 12.58
N ALA A 516 14.53 -21.68 11.49
CA ALA A 516 14.71 -20.24 11.39
C ALA A 516 13.39 -19.47 11.23
N ASP A 517 12.42 -20.07 10.55
CA ASP A 517 11.15 -19.44 10.17
C ASP A 517 10.08 -19.50 11.27
N ASP A 518 10.37 -20.18 12.39
CA ASP A 518 9.39 -20.51 13.42
C ASP A 518 9.16 -19.37 14.45
N TRP A 519 9.94 -18.27 14.41
CA TRP A 519 9.84 -17.17 15.39
C TRP A 519 10.19 -15.79 14.83
N GLY A 520 9.57 -14.75 15.37
CA GLY A 520 9.71 -13.36 14.94
C GLY A 520 9.30 -12.38 16.05
N GLY A 521 10.10 -11.34 16.28
CA GLY A 521 9.96 -10.49 17.47
C GLY A 521 8.70 -9.61 17.50
N ALA A 522 8.79 -8.43 16.89
CA ALA A 522 7.78 -7.39 17.00
C ALA A 522 6.44 -7.73 16.29
N ASP A 523 6.39 -8.80 15.52
CA ASP A 523 5.16 -9.38 14.98
C ASP A 523 4.42 -10.26 16.01
N GLY A 524 4.80 -10.19 17.29
CA GLY A 524 4.10 -10.86 18.38
C GLY A 524 4.40 -12.35 18.53
N ASN A 525 5.42 -12.87 17.83
CA ASN A 525 5.83 -14.28 17.91
C ASN A 525 7.29 -14.46 18.42
N PRO A 526 7.71 -13.80 19.53
CA PRO A 526 9.08 -13.90 19.99
C PRO A 526 9.41 -15.35 20.39
N LEU A 527 10.69 -15.71 20.35
CA LEU A 527 11.13 -17.00 20.90
C LEU A 527 11.05 -16.92 22.42
N VAL A 528 10.15 -17.71 23.02
CA VAL A 528 9.97 -17.82 24.47
C VAL A 528 10.54 -19.15 24.96
N VAL A 529 11.57 -19.08 25.81
CA VAL A 529 12.21 -20.25 26.42
C VAL A 529 11.92 -20.27 27.91
N MET A 530 11.08 -21.21 28.33
CA MET A 530 10.78 -21.46 29.74
C MET A 530 11.88 -22.29 30.38
N LEU A 531 12.33 -21.87 31.57
CA LEU A 531 13.39 -22.52 32.33
C LEU A 531 12.81 -23.09 33.64
N PRO A 532 13.15 -24.33 34.02
CA PRO A 532 12.63 -24.95 35.24
C PRO A 532 13.13 -24.31 36.54
N SER A 533 14.13 -23.42 36.47
CA SER A 533 14.87 -22.70 37.54
C SER A 533 16.37 -22.89 37.29
N VAL A 534 17.01 -21.97 36.56
CA VAL A 534 18.44 -22.09 36.24
C VAL A 534 19.22 -20.94 36.86
N ARG A 535 20.16 -21.25 37.75
CA ARG A 535 21.03 -20.24 38.38
C ARG A 535 22.14 -19.82 37.45
N ALA A 536 22.12 -18.57 36.98
CA ALA A 536 23.10 -18.01 36.06
C ALA A 536 23.30 -16.50 36.26
N ARG A 537 24.46 -16.02 35.81
CA ARG A 537 24.82 -14.60 35.71
C ARG A 537 24.92 -14.15 34.25
N TYR A 538 25.31 -15.05 33.36
CA TYR A 538 25.50 -14.77 31.94
C TYR A 538 24.48 -15.54 31.12
N VAL A 539 23.91 -14.87 30.11
CA VAL A 539 23.09 -15.48 29.07
C VAL A 539 23.75 -15.13 27.74
N ARG A 540 24.02 -16.15 26.91
CA ARG A 540 24.64 -16.01 25.59
C ARG A 540 23.72 -16.61 24.53
N VAL A 541 23.60 -15.91 23.41
CA VAL A 541 22.94 -16.40 22.20
C VAL A 541 24.02 -16.53 21.14
N THR A 542 24.20 -17.74 20.61
CA THR A 542 25.20 -18.06 19.60
C THR A 542 24.50 -18.57 18.36
N ARG A 543 24.92 -18.14 17.17
CA ARG A 543 24.47 -18.72 15.91
C ARG A 543 25.57 -19.65 15.38
N PRO A 544 25.38 -20.98 15.41
CA PRO A 544 26.41 -21.90 14.95
C PRO A 544 26.72 -21.77 13.45
N GLY A 545 28.00 -21.96 13.11
CA GLY A 545 28.52 -21.89 11.75
C GLY A 545 28.70 -20.47 11.20
N TYR A 546 29.16 -20.40 9.95
CA TYR A 546 29.48 -19.12 9.30
C TYR A 546 28.24 -18.26 9.04
N GLY A 547 28.28 -16.99 9.43
CA GLY A 547 27.23 -16.00 9.16
C GLY A 547 27.29 -14.82 10.13
N CYS A 548 26.21 -14.08 10.26
CA CYS A 548 26.10 -12.97 11.23
C CYS A 548 24.95 -13.21 12.20
N LEU A 549 25.05 -12.64 13.41
CA LEU A 549 23.98 -12.58 14.39
C LEU A 549 23.49 -11.13 14.54
N HIS A 550 22.17 -10.96 14.49
CA HIS A 550 21.50 -9.70 14.79
C HIS A 550 20.11 -9.98 15.37
N LEU A 551 19.76 -9.33 16.46
CA LEU A 551 18.46 -9.48 17.12
C LEU A 551 17.91 -8.10 17.49
N ASP A 552 16.61 -8.01 17.68
CA ASP A 552 15.92 -6.77 18.05
C ASP A 552 16.02 -6.54 19.57
N GLN A 553 15.65 -7.53 20.37
CA GLN A 553 15.64 -7.40 21.83
C GLN A 553 15.81 -8.79 22.49
N VAL A 554 16.47 -8.84 23.64
CA VAL A 554 16.58 -10.01 24.52
C VAL A 554 16.10 -9.60 25.91
N GLN A 555 15.11 -10.32 26.43
CA GLN A 555 14.60 -10.13 27.78
C GLN A 555 14.85 -11.39 28.59
N VAL A 556 15.42 -11.25 29.77
CA VAL A 556 15.66 -12.33 30.72
C VAL A 556 14.86 -12.05 31.97
N PHE A 557 14.05 -13.01 32.41
CA PHE A 557 13.20 -12.90 33.58
C PHE A 557 13.62 -13.90 34.65
N GLY A 558 13.59 -13.45 35.91
CA GLY A 558 14.02 -14.27 37.03
C GLY A 558 13.97 -13.54 38.36
N THR A 559 14.45 -14.20 39.41
CA THR A 559 14.50 -13.61 40.76
C THR A 559 15.93 -13.59 41.28
N HIS A 560 16.26 -12.59 42.09
CA HIS A 560 17.59 -12.47 42.67
C HIS A 560 17.87 -13.64 43.63
N VAL A 561 19.04 -14.26 43.52
CA VAL A 561 19.48 -15.25 44.50
C VAL A 561 20.09 -14.50 45.68
N ALA A 562 19.38 -14.49 46.81
CA ALA A 562 19.82 -13.86 48.05
C ALA A 562 21.15 -14.41 48.59
#